data_AF-A0A3C2A9Z6-F1
#
_entry.id   AF-A0A3C2A9Z6-F1
#
_cell.length_a   1.000
_cell.length_b   1.000
_cell.length_c   1.000
_cell.angle_alpha   90.00
_cell.angle_beta   90.00
_cell.angle_gamma   90.00
#
_symmetry.space_group_name_H-M   'P 1'
#
loop_
_entity.id
_entity.type
_entity.pdbx_description
1 polymer ?
#
loop_
_entity_poly.entity_id
_entity_poly.type
_entity_poly.pdbx_seq_one_letter_code
_entity_poly.pdbx_strand_id
1 'polypeptide(L)'
;MNAFDLHRTITQKYEDYLRSFIHISDDRILERVNKELDDGKLVPQPLVQLNPNFARNRSLDQLVEEEDLAPELTNIFRGYDLYTHQVGALQRGARGEGFVVTSGTGSGKSVTFLGTVFNYVLKHRQPGLKAILIYPMNALIASQAEEIGKYAKAYEEHTGQAFPIRYATYTGTTPQREREAI
;
A
#
# COMPACT_ATOMS: atom_id res chain seq x y z
N MET A 1 13.10 12.07 30.08
CA MET A 1 13.90 12.28 28.85
C MET A 1 12.98 12.95 27.84
N ASN A 2 13.28 14.17 27.39
CA ASN A 2 12.44 14.87 26.41
C ASN A 2 12.67 14.26 25.00
N ALA A 3 11.68 14.35 24.12
CA ALA A 3 11.78 13.93 22.72
C ALA A 3 13.01 14.53 22.00
N PHE A 4 13.39 15.77 22.33
CA PHE A 4 14.58 16.41 21.78
C PHE A 4 15.89 15.78 22.26
N ASP A 5 15.96 15.33 23.52
CA ASP A 5 17.13 14.65 24.07
C ASP A 5 17.27 13.25 23.45
N LEU A 6 16.14 12.57 23.28
CA LEU A 6 16.09 11.28 22.61
C LEU A 6 16.52 11.40 21.15
N HIS A 7 16.01 12.38 20.41
CA HIS A 7 16.42 12.66 19.03
C HIS A 7 17.93 12.86 18.93
N ARG A 8 18.51 13.74 19.78
CA ARG A 8 19.96 13.98 19.79
C ARG A 8 20.75 12.72 20.08
N THR A 9 20.30 11.92 21.04
CA THR A 9 20.96 10.65 21.41
C THR A 9 20.92 9.64 20.27
N ILE A 10 19.79 9.50 19.58
CA ILE A 10 19.63 8.58 18.44
C ILE A 10 20.48 9.04 17.27
N THR A 11 20.42 10.32 16.91
CA THR A 11 21.23 10.91 15.84
C THR A 11 22.71 10.69 16.10
N GLN A 12 23.21 11.01 17.30
CA GLN A 12 24.62 10.81 17.65
C GLN A 12 25.06 9.35 17.49
N LYS A 13 24.28 8.40 18.03
CA LYS A 13 24.60 6.97 17.91
C LYS A 13 24.61 6.50 16.47
N TYR A 14 23.71 7.02 15.64
CA TYR A 14 23.65 6.68 14.22
C TYR A 14 24.86 7.23 13.46
N GLU A 15 25.27 8.47 13.76
CA GLU A 15 26.48 9.07 13.19
C GLU A 15 27.73 8.30 13.59
N ASP A 16 27.89 7.96 14.88
CA ASP A 16 29.03 7.18 15.39
C ASP A 16 29.10 5.81 14.70
N TYR A 17 27.95 5.15 14.54
CA TYR A 17 27.84 3.88 13.83
C TYR A 17 28.27 4.02 12.36
N LEU A 18 27.76 5.00 11.61
CA LEU A 18 28.16 5.21 10.22
C LEU A 18 29.66 5.51 10.09
N ARG A 19 30.20 6.36 10.96
CA ARG A 19 31.63 6.69 10.99
C ARG A 19 32.50 5.46 11.22
N SER A 20 32.04 4.48 12.00
CA SER A 20 32.77 3.23 12.23
C SER A 20 33.01 2.38 10.97
N PHE A 21 32.23 2.58 9.89
CA PHE A 21 32.45 1.87 8.61
C PHE A 21 33.35 2.65 7.64
N ILE A 22 33.71 3.89 7.97
CA ILE A 22 34.48 4.76 7.08
C ILE A 22 35.97 4.55 7.35
N HIS A 23 36.59 3.71 6.52
CA HIS A 23 38.04 3.52 6.49
C HIS A 23 38.58 4.03 5.15
N ILE A 24 39.10 5.26 5.15
CA ILE A 24 39.63 5.93 3.96
C ILE A 24 41.11 6.23 4.20
N SER A 25 41.98 5.71 3.33
CA SER A 25 43.44 5.90 3.45
C SER A 25 43.96 7.19 2.81
N ASP A 26 43.18 7.83 1.93
CA ASP A 26 43.54 9.13 1.34
C ASP A 26 43.03 10.25 2.24
N ASP A 27 43.95 11.00 2.85
CA ASP A 27 43.63 12.06 3.81
C ASP A 27 42.72 13.14 3.22
N ARG A 28 42.85 13.45 1.91
CA ARG A 28 42.02 14.48 1.26
C ARG A 28 40.57 14.03 1.14
N ILE A 29 40.37 12.75 0.85
CA ILE A 29 39.03 12.15 0.75
C ILE A 29 38.44 12.03 2.16
N LEU A 30 39.24 11.61 3.15
CA LEU A 30 38.83 11.50 4.54
C LEU A 30 38.40 12.87 5.10
N GLU A 31 39.18 13.92 4.87
CA GLU A 31 38.85 15.29 5.25
C GLU A 31 37.54 15.76 4.59
N ARG A 32 37.38 15.50 3.30
CA ARG A 32 36.16 15.88 2.57
C ARG A 32 34.94 15.15 3.11
N VAL A 33 35.04 13.86 3.39
CA VAL A 33 33.96 13.05 3.94
C VAL A 33 33.61 13.54 5.34
N ASN A 34 34.59 13.67 6.25
CA ASN A 34 34.34 14.16 7.60
C ASN A 34 33.65 15.54 7.60
N LYS A 35 34.11 16.46 6.75
CA LYS A 35 33.48 17.77 6.60
C LYS A 35 31.99 17.67 6.20
N GLU A 36 31.65 16.83 5.23
CA GLU A 36 30.26 16.67 4.78
C GLU A 36 29.37 15.98 5.82
N LEU A 37 29.94 15.10 6.66
CA LEU A 37 29.24 14.49 7.79
C LEU A 37 29.01 15.52 8.91
N ASP A 38 30.00 16.34 9.21
CA ASP A 38 29.96 17.39 10.25
C ASP A 38 29.02 18.54 9.86
N ASP A 39 28.85 18.82 8.56
CA ASP A 39 27.90 19.81 8.02
C ASP A 39 26.42 19.40 8.21
N GLY A 40 26.13 18.32 8.96
CA GLY A 40 24.78 17.90 9.34
C GLY A 40 23.98 17.29 8.19
N LYS A 41 24.64 16.86 7.10
CA LYS A 41 23.97 16.25 5.94
C LYS A 41 23.54 14.81 6.15
N LEU A 42 24.02 14.16 7.22
CA LEU A 42 23.69 12.78 7.55
C LEU A 42 22.23 12.61 7.98
N VAL A 43 21.74 13.54 8.79
CA VAL A 43 20.39 13.46 9.35
C VAL A 43 19.64 14.74 8.97
N PRO A 44 18.64 14.64 8.06
CA PRO A 44 17.83 15.79 7.73
C PRO A 44 17.11 16.30 8.97
N GLN A 45 16.80 17.61 9.00
CA GLN A 45 16.03 18.17 10.09
C GLN A 45 14.69 17.44 10.24
N PRO A 46 14.19 17.25 11.49
CA PRO A 46 12.93 16.59 11.72
C PRO A 46 11.81 17.33 10.98
N LEU A 47 11.19 16.65 10.02
CA LEU A 47 10.09 17.19 9.26
C LEU A 47 8.82 17.15 10.11
N VAL A 48 8.41 18.31 10.63
CA VAL A 48 7.11 18.47 11.28
C VAL A 48 6.11 18.87 10.21
N GLN A 49 5.32 17.89 9.76
CA GLN A 49 4.28 18.12 8.76
C GLN A 49 2.90 17.91 9.39
N LEU A 50 2.00 18.86 9.17
CA LEU A 50 0.57 18.64 9.42
C LEU A 50 0.07 17.67 8.35
N ASN A 51 -0.40 16.50 8.76
CA ASN A 51 -1.06 15.55 7.88
C ASN A 51 -2.58 15.63 8.13
N PRO A 52 -3.28 16.60 7.51
CA PRO A 52 -4.72 16.69 7.67
C PRO A 52 -5.37 15.40 7.20
N ASN A 53 -6.30 14.86 7.99
CA ASN A 53 -7.04 13.68 7.58
C ASN A 53 -7.76 13.94 6.25
N PHE A 54 -7.75 12.94 5.35
CA PHE A 54 -8.53 13.02 4.13
C PHE A 54 -10.02 13.20 4.46
N ALA A 55 -10.72 13.97 3.62
CA ALA A 55 -12.15 14.19 3.79
C ALA A 55 -12.91 12.86 3.68
N ARG A 56 -13.48 12.41 4.80
CA ARG A 56 -14.46 11.32 4.85
C ARG A 56 -15.66 11.69 3.99
N ASN A 57 -16.27 10.69 3.39
CA ASN A 57 -17.39 10.87 2.50
C ASN A 57 -18.56 10.00 2.98
N ARG A 58 -18.81 8.85 2.35
CA ARG A 58 -19.91 7.94 2.66
C ARG A 58 -19.39 6.54 3.02
N SER A 59 -20.25 5.70 3.60
CA SER A 59 -19.87 4.30 3.85
C SER A 59 -19.81 3.53 2.52
N LEU A 60 -19.09 2.40 2.52
CA LEU A 60 -19.11 1.51 1.35
C LEU A 60 -20.53 1.00 1.05
N ASP A 61 -21.33 0.72 2.08
CA ASP A 61 -22.69 0.20 1.92
C ASP A 61 -23.58 1.17 1.14
N GLN A 62 -23.49 2.47 1.47
CA GLN A 62 -24.21 3.52 0.74
C GLN A 62 -23.77 3.57 -0.73
N LEU A 63 -22.46 3.47 -0.98
CA LEU A 63 -21.94 3.52 -2.33
C LEU A 63 -22.33 2.29 -3.17
N VAL A 64 -22.39 1.12 -2.54
CA VAL A 64 -22.82 -0.14 -3.18
C VAL A 64 -24.26 0.00 -3.68
N GLU A 65 -25.15 0.57 -2.87
CA GLU A 65 -26.53 0.82 -3.26
C GLU A 65 -26.65 1.90 -4.36
N GLU A 66 -25.94 3.02 -4.22
CA GLU A 66 -26.01 4.17 -5.14
C GLU A 66 -25.49 3.86 -6.56
N GLU A 67 -24.39 3.11 -6.67
CA GLU A 67 -23.73 2.83 -7.97
C GLU A 67 -23.99 1.40 -8.46
N ASP A 68 -24.95 0.69 -7.86
CA ASP A 68 -25.25 -0.72 -8.14
C ASP A 68 -23.98 -1.59 -8.08
N LEU A 69 -23.12 -1.42 -7.07
CA LEU A 69 -21.92 -2.27 -6.97
C LEU A 69 -22.30 -3.69 -6.52
N ALA A 70 -21.39 -4.65 -6.71
CA ALA A 70 -21.59 -6.00 -6.22
C ALA A 70 -21.75 -6.00 -4.67
N PRO A 71 -22.85 -6.56 -4.12
CA PRO A 71 -23.16 -6.48 -2.69
C PRO A 71 -22.13 -7.20 -1.81
N GLU A 72 -21.40 -8.17 -2.35
CA GLU A 72 -20.33 -8.85 -1.63
C GLU A 72 -19.17 -7.91 -1.26
N LEU A 73 -19.01 -6.76 -1.94
CA LEU A 73 -17.98 -5.78 -1.60
C LEU A 73 -18.09 -5.26 -0.16
N THR A 74 -19.31 -5.08 0.35
CA THR A 74 -19.56 -4.71 1.76
C THR A 74 -18.95 -5.73 2.72
N ASN A 75 -19.04 -7.01 2.37
CA ASN A 75 -18.49 -8.10 3.17
C ASN A 75 -16.96 -8.20 3.05
N ILE A 76 -16.42 -7.89 1.87
CA ILE A 76 -14.97 -7.93 1.61
C ILE A 76 -14.26 -6.76 2.30
N PHE A 77 -14.79 -5.54 2.17
CA PHE A 77 -14.23 -4.32 2.74
C PHE A 77 -15.10 -3.82 3.90
N ARG A 78 -15.40 -4.71 4.83
CA ARG A 78 -16.29 -4.41 5.96
C ARG A 78 -15.72 -3.31 6.87
N GLY A 79 -16.59 -2.38 7.27
CA GLY A 79 -16.24 -1.33 8.23
C GLY A 79 -15.39 -0.19 7.67
N TYR A 80 -15.35 -0.03 6.34
CA TYR A 80 -14.64 1.08 5.70
C TYR A 80 -15.55 2.31 5.54
N ASP A 81 -15.22 3.38 6.26
CA ASP A 81 -15.65 4.73 5.90
C ASP A 81 -14.78 5.26 4.77
N LEU A 82 -15.36 5.50 3.60
CA LEU A 82 -14.59 5.88 2.43
C LEU A 82 -14.18 7.35 2.47
N TYR A 83 -12.97 7.62 2.01
CA TYR A 83 -12.53 8.97 1.69
C TYR A 83 -13.04 9.40 0.32
N THR A 84 -13.10 10.72 0.09
CA THR A 84 -13.60 11.30 -1.15
C THR A 84 -12.90 10.79 -2.41
N HIS A 85 -11.57 10.58 -2.36
CA HIS A 85 -10.83 10.00 -3.49
C HIS A 85 -11.17 8.53 -3.75
N GLN A 86 -11.56 7.78 -2.72
CA GLN A 86 -11.96 6.38 -2.86
C GLN A 86 -13.35 6.27 -3.48
N VAL A 87 -14.30 7.08 -3.01
CA VAL A 87 -15.64 7.19 -3.61
C VAL A 87 -15.53 7.53 -5.09
N GLY A 88 -14.83 8.63 -5.42
CA GLY A 88 -14.71 9.06 -6.82
C GLY A 88 -14.04 8.02 -7.73
N ALA A 89 -13.08 7.26 -7.22
CA ALA A 89 -12.44 6.20 -7.98
C ALA A 89 -13.37 4.98 -8.19
N LEU A 90 -14.09 4.55 -7.15
CA LEU A 90 -15.02 3.44 -7.25
C LEU A 90 -16.21 3.74 -8.16
N GLN A 91 -16.74 4.98 -8.14
CA GLN A 91 -17.79 5.42 -9.08
C GLN A 91 -17.33 5.33 -10.54
N ARG A 92 -16.12 5.84 -10.83
CA ARG A 92 -15.54 5.75 -12.18
C ARG A 92 -15.30 4.29 -12.59
N GLY A 93 -14.74 3.51 -11.68
CA GLY A 93 -14.51 2.08 -11.88
C GLY A 93 -15.79 1.30 -12.16
N ALA A 94 -16.89 1.59 -11.45
CA ALA A 94 -18.19 0.97 -11.65
C ALA A 94 -18.77 1.22 -13.05
N ARG A 95 -18.48 2.39 -13.61
CA ARG A 95 -18.89 2.81 -14.96
C ARG A 95 -17.96 2.30 -16.06
N GLY A 96 -16.90 1.58 -15.71
CA GLY A 96 -15.87 1.11 -16.64
C GLY A 96 -14.96 2.22 -17.15
N GLU A 97 -14.91 3.37 -16.47
CA GLU A 97 -14.05 4.48 -16.84
C GLU A 97 -12.62 4.29 -16.31
N GLY A 98 -11.62 4.68 -17.12
CA GLY A 98 -10.25 4.80 -16.64
C GLY A 98 -10.08 5.98 -15.68
N PHE A 99 -9.24 5.80 -14.66
CA PHE A 99 -8.96 6.87 -13.68
C PHE A 99 -7.52 6.83 -13.17
N VAL A 100 -7.05 7.97 -12.66
CA VAL A 100 -5.77 8.11 -11.95
C VAL A 100 -6.06 8.63 -10.55
N VAL A 101 -5.55 7.95 -9.53
CA VAL A 101 -5.69 8.38 -8.13
C VAL A 101 -4.40 9.00 -7.64
N THR A 102 -4.43 10.30 -7.38
CA THR A 102 -3.32 11.06 -6.79
C THR A 102 -3.62 11.33 -5.30
N SER A 103 -2.92 10.65 -4.41
CA SER A 103 -3.02 10.86 -2.95
C SER A 103 -1.77 10.38 -2.22
N GLY A 104 -1.56 10.87 -1.00
CA GLY A 104 -0.40 10.55 -0.16
C GLY A 104 -0.27 9.06 0.19
N THR A 105 0.90 8.64 0.64
CA THR A 105 1.15 7.27 1.14
C THR A 105 0.23 6.96 2.32
N GLY A 106 -0.29 5.74 2.40
CA GLY A 106 -1.21 5.33 3.47
C GLY A 106 -2.65 5.85 3.34
N SER A 107 -3.00 6.58 2.27
CA SER A 107 -4.36 7.10 2.03
C SER A 107 -5.42 6.05 1.67
N GLY A 108 -5.05 4.76 1.67
CA GLY A 108 -5.95 3.67 1.27
C GLY A 108 -6.21 3.59 -0.24
N LYS A 109 -5.22 3.93 -1.09
CA LYS A 109 -5.31 3.73 -2.56
C LYS A 109 -5.63 2.29 -2.96
N SER A 110 -5.20 1.30 -2.17
CA SER A 110 -5.49 -0.12 -2.47
C SER A 110 -6.99 -0.39 -2.62
N VAL A 111 -7.82 0.24 -1.78
CA VAL A 111 -9.28 0.10 -1.84
C VAL A 111 -9.85 0.55 -3.18
N THR A 112 -9.24 1.55 -3.84
CA THR A 112 -9.76 2.09 -5.09
C THR A 112 -9.63 1.10 -6.24
N PHE A 113 -8.43 0.57 -6.47
CA PHE A 113 -8.20 -0.35 -7.57
C PHE A 113 -8.68 -1.77 -7.24
N LEU A 114 -8.51 -2.25 -5.99
CA LEU A 114 -9.03 -3.56 -5.59
C LEU A 114 -10.56 -3.57 -5.60
N GLY A 115 -11.21 -2.54 -5.06
CA GLY A 115 -12.67 -2.45 -5.07
C GLY A 115 -13.23 -2.39 -6.49
N THR A 116 -12.58 -1.66 -7.41
CA THR A 116 -12.95 -1.65 -8.83
C THR A 116 -12.82 -3.03 -9.48
N VAL A 117 -11.68 -3.70 -9.28
CA VAL A 117 -11.42 -5.04 -9.84
C VAL A 117 -12.38 -6.07 -9.25
N PHE A 118 -12.58 -6.05 -7.94
CA PHE A 118 -13.47 -6.98 -7.25
C PHE A 118 -14.92 -6.78 -7.66
N ASN A 119 -15.39 -5.54 -7.78
CA ASN A 119 -16.71 -5.23 -8.31
C ASN A 119 -16.91 -5.89 -9.69
N TYR A 120 -15.93 -5.70 -10.58
CA TYR A 120 -15.98 -6.27 -11.92
C TYR A 120 -16.01 -7.80 -11.89
N VAL A 121 -15.13 -8.44 -11.11
CA VAL A 121 -15.07 -9.91 -10.98
C VAL A 121 -16.38 -10.48 -10.44
N LEU A 122 -16.95 -9.86 -9.40
CA LEU A 122 -18.17 -10.31 -8.75
C LEU A 122 -19.40 -10.21 -9.67
N LYS A 123 -19.45 -9.17 -10.53
CA LYS A 123 -20.47 -9.03 -11.58
C LYS A 123 -20.25 -9.97 -12.78
N HIS A 124 -19.03 -10.47 -13.00
CA HIS A 124 -18.64 -11.26 -14.17
C HIS A 124 -18.05 -12.62 -13.79
N ARG A 125 -18.88 -13.50 -13.23
CA ARG A 125 -18.49 -14.79 -12.63
C ARG A 125 -18.11 -15.89 -13.64
N GLN A 126 -18.17 -15.63 -14.94
CA GLN A 126 -17.73 -16.59 -15.94
C GLN A 126 -16.22 -16.86 -15.81
N PRO A 127 -15.75 -18.11 -16.00
CA PRO A 127 -14.32 -18.44 -15.88
C PRO A 127 -13.41 -17.56 -16.76
N GLY A 128 -12.17 -17.35 -16.31
CA GLY A 128 -11.13 -16.64 -17.05
C GLY A 128 -10.49 -15.49 -16.28
N LEU A 129 -9.33 -15.04 -16.77
CA LEU A 129 -8.60 -13.89 -16.22
C LEU A 129 -9.42 -12.60 -16.41
N LYS A 130 -9.66 -11.87 -15.31
CA LYS A 130 -10.46 -10.63 -15.32
C LYS A 130 -9.64 -9.36 -15.16
N ALA A 131 -8.52 -9.43 -14.46
CA ALA A 131 -7.68 -8.28 -14.17
C ALA A 131 -6.23 -8.71 -13.94
N ILE A 132 -5.31 -7.80 -14.26
CA ILE A 132 -3.88 -7.92 -13.98
C ILE A 132 -3.48 -6.71 -13.14
N LEU A 133 -2.92 -6.95 -11.96
CA LEU A 133 -2.36 -5.91 -11.11
C LEU A 133 -0.84 -5.91 -11.30
N ILE A 134 -0.28 -4.78 -11.73
CA ILE A 134 1.15 -4.64 -12.01
C ILE A 134 1.78 -3.79 -10.90
N TYR A 135 2.84 -4.31 -10.30
CA TYR A 135 3.62 -3.62 -9.28
C TYR A 135 5.08 -3.50 -9.70
N PRO A 136 5.77 -2.41 -9.33
CA PRO A 136 7.17 -2.22 -9.71
C PRO A 136 8.16 -3.10 -8.94
N MET A 137 7.74 -3.76 -7.86
CA MET A 137 8.62 -4.53 -6.98
C MET A 137 7.94 -5.79 -6.43
N ASN A 138 8.67 -6.91 -6.35
CA ASN A 138 8.17 -8.17 -5.78
C ASN A 138 7.68 -8.03 -4.34
N ALA A 139 8.32 -7.17 -3.52
CA ALA A 139 7.89 -6.91 -2.16
C ALA A 139 6.47 -6.31 -2.09
N LEU A 140 6.11 -5.44 -3.04
CA LEU A 140 4.77 -4.88 -3.12
C LEU A 140 3.76 -5.94 -3.57
N ILE A 141 4.14 -6.85 -4.46
CA ILE A 141 3.30 -8.00 -4.86
C ILE A 141 3.00 -8.88 -3.65
N ALA A 142 4.03 -9.24 -2.86
CA ALA A 142 3.87 -10.05 -1.67
C ALA A 142 2.98 -9.37 -0.63
N SER A 143 3.22 -8.08 -0.34
CA SER A 143 2.40 -7.30 0.58
C SER A 143 0.94 -7.23 0.13
N GLN A 144 0.67 -7.05 -1.16
CA GLN A 144 -0.70 -6.97 -1.66
C GLN A 144 -1.41 -8.33 -1.68
N ALA A 145 -0.68 -9.41 -1.97
CA ALA A 145 -1.23 -10.76 -1.85
C ALA A 145 -1.60 -11.10 -0.40
N GLU A 146 -0.79 -10.65 0.57
CA GLU A 146 -1.09 -10.76 2.00
C GLU A 146 -2.36 -9.97 2.38
N GLU A 147 -2.49 -8.73 1.91
CA GLU A 147 -3.69 -7.90 2.15
C GLU A 147 -4.95 -8.54 1.55
N ILE A 148 -4.89 -9.08 0.33
CA ILE A 148 -6.03 -9.83 -0.25
C ILE A 148 -6.34 -11.07 0.60
N GLY A 149 -5.31 -11.76 1.11
CA GLY A 149 -5.49 -12.89 2.02
C GLY A 149 -6.19 -12.51 3.33
N LYS A 150 -5.93 -11.32 3.87
CA LYS A 150 -6.63 -10.78 5.05
C LYS A 150 -8.10 -10.54 4.74
N TYR A 151 -8.43 -9.96 3.58
CA TYR A 151 -9.82 -9.80 3.16
C TYR A 151 -10.54 -11.13 2.97
N ALA A 152 -9.86 -12.11 2.35
CA ALA A 152 -10.40 -13.45 2.14
C ALA A 152 -10.73 -14.14 3.47
N LYS A 153 -9.77 -14.16 4.40
CA LYS A 153 -9.95 -14.73 5.73
C LYS A 153 -11.07 -14.05 6.50
N ALA A 154 -11.08 -12.71 6.53
CA ALA A 154 -12.12 -11.96 7.21
C ALA A 154 -13.52 -12.28 6.63
N TYR A 155 -13.64 -12.30 5.30
CA TYR A 155 -14.87 -12.67 4.60
C TYR A 155 -15.36 -14.06 5.01
N GLU A 156 -14.47 -15.06 5.01
CA GLU A 156 -14.80 -16.44 5.38
C GLU A 156 -15.23 -16.55 6.85
N GLU A 157 -14.52 -15.89 7.76
CA GLU A 157 -14.80 -15.89 9.20
C GLU A 157 -16.19 -15.32 9.51
N HIS A 158 -16.61 -14.24 8.85
CA HIS A 158 -17.86 -13.56 9.19
C HIS A 158 -19.07 -14.00 8.36
N THR A 159 -18.87 -14.48 7.13
CA THR A 159 -19.97 -14.99 6.28
C THR A 159 -20.18 -16.49 6.40
N GLY A 160 -19.16 -17.26 6.81
CA GLY A 160 -19.15 -18.72 6.73
C GLY A 160 -19.09 -19.26 5.30
N GLN A 161 -18.80 -18.42 4.31
CA GLN A 161 -18.72 -18.78 2.89
C GLN A 161 -17.29 -18.64 2.37
N ALA A 162 -16.91 -19.49 1.42
CA ALA A 162 -15.62 -19.38 0.75
C ALA A 162 -15.47 -18.01 0.04
N PHE A 163 -14.26 -17.45 0.07
CA PHE A 163 -14.01 -16.17 -0.60
C PHE A 163 -14.27 -16.26 -2.11
N PRO A 164 -15.08 -15.36 -2.70
CA PRO A 164 -15.59 -15.53 -4.07
C PRO A 164 -14.57 -15.18 -5.18
N ILE A 165 -13.36 -14.71 -4.84
CA ILE A 165 -12.37 -14.23 -5.80
C ILE A 165 -11.09 -15.05 -5.69
N ARG A 166 -10.70 -15.69 -6.81
CA ARG A 166 -9.38 -16.34 -6.93
C ARG A 166 -8.33 -15.33 -7.38
N TYR A 167 -7.17 -15.35 -6.73
CA TYR A 167 -6.02 -14.53 -7.09
C TYR A 167 -4.73 -15.37 -7.05
N ALA A 168 -3.72 -14.93 -7.78
CA ALA A 168 -2.40 -15.55 -7.81
C ALA A 168 -1.32 -14.50 -8.07
N THR A 169 -0.07 -14.82 -7.73
CA THR A 169 1.08 -13.94 -7.99
C THR A 169 1.99 -14.56 -9.04
N TYR A 170 2.48 -13.73 -9.97
CA TYR A 170 3.41 -14.17 -11.01
C TYR A 170 4.65 -13.28 -10.97
N THR A 171 5.79 -13.87 -10.58
CA THR A 171 7.08 -13.19 -10.44
C THR A 171 8.19 -14.08 -10.98
N GLY A 172 9.40 -13.50 -11.14
CA GLY A 172 10.59 -14.26 -11.53
C GLY A 172 10.93 -15.43 -10.59
N THR A 173 10.46 -15.39 -9.34
CA THR A 173 10.67 -16.42 -8.31
C THR A 173 9.49 -17.38 -8.13
N THR A 174 8.36 -17.16 -8.83
CA THR A 174 7.20 -18.07 -8.75
C THR A 174 7.60 -19.46 -9.28
N PRO A 175 7.39 -20.55 -8.52
CA PRO A 175 7.72 -21.91 -8.95
C PRO A 175 7.01 -22.31 -10.25
N GLN A 176 7.66 -23.12 -11.09
CA GLN A 176 7.12 -23.54 -12.40
C GLN A 176 5.71 -24.17 -12.29
N ARG A 177 5.50 -25.03 -11.29
CA ARG A 177 4.20 -25.67 -11.04
C ARG A 177 3.08 -24.66 -10.77
N GLU A 178 3.38 -23.57 -10.07
CA GLU A 178 2.40 -22.51 -9.80
C GLU A 178 2.15 -21.68 -11.06
N ARG A 179 3.17 -21.42 -11.87
CA ARG A 179 3.02 -20.71 -13.16
C ARG A 179 2.08 -21.44 -14.12
N GLU A 180 2.16 -22.76 -14.17
CA GLU A 180 1.30 -23.59 -15.04
C GLU A 180 -0.16 -23.64 -14.57
N ALA A 181 -0.44 -23.27 -13.32
CA ALA A 181 -1.78 -23.28 -12.73
C ALA A 181 -2.50 -21.90 -12.78
N ILE A 182 -1.81 -20.86 -13.24
CA ILE A 182 -2.34 -19.49 -13.41
C ILE A 182 -2.94 -19.35 -14.80
#